data_AF-A0A402BUA1-F1
#
_entry.id   AF-A0A402BUA1-F1
#
_cell.length_a   1.000
_cell.length_b   1.000
_cell.length_c   1.000
_cell.angle_alpha   90.00
_cell.angle_beta   90.00
_cell.angle_gamma   90.00
#
_symmetry.space_group_name_H-M   'P 1'
#
loop_
_entity.id
_entity.type
_entity.pdbx_description
1 polymer ?
#
loop_
_entity_poly.entity_id
_entity_poly.type
_entity_poly.pdbx_seq_one_letter_code
_entity_poly.pdbx_strand_id
1 'polypeptide(L)' 'MITGNDKIADVLTKYPYLKEKLINRSPKFQNLNNPIIFRTVGRFARIEDVAKNTGENLDELLQFLNEQLTEQ' A
#
# COMPACT_ATOMS: atom_id res chain seq x y z
N MET A 1 -9.82 -8.18 5.32
CA MET A 1 -8.51 -8.18 6.00
C MET A 1 -7.43 -8.24 4.94
N ILE A 2 -6.48 -7.31 4.96
CA ILE A 2 -5.32 -7.26 4.05
C ILE A 2 -4.14 -7.93 4.75
N THR A 3 -3.36 -8.72 4.00
CA THR A 3 -2.18 -9.45 4.48
C THR A 3 -0.92 -9.02 3.71
N GLY A 4 0.25 -9.36 4.24
CA GLY A 4 1.53 -9.01 3.62
C GLY A 4 1.72 -9.60 2.22
N ASN A 5 1.03 -10.71 1.92
CA ASN A 5 1.11 -11.43 0.66
C ASN A 5 0.19 -10.85 -0.43
N ASP A 6 -0.72 -9.96 -0.05
CA ASP A 6 -1.61 -9.29 -1.00
C ASP A 6 -0.82 -8.32 -1.88
N LYS A 7 -1.22 -8.24 -3.14
CA LYS A 7 -0.63 -7.31 -4.10
C LYS A 7 -1.11 -5.90 -3.81
N ILE A 8 -0.17 -4.97 -3.71
CA ILE A 8 -0.51 -3.56 -3.46
C ILE A 8 -1.38 -2.99 -4.59
N ALA A 9 -1.16 -3.42 -5.83
CA ALA A 9 -1.99 -2.97 -6.95
C ALA A 9 -3.45 -3.43 -6.84
N ASP A 10 -3.70 -4.67 -6.44
CA ASP A 10 -5.07 -5.17 -6.25
C ASP A 10 -5.77 -4.44 -5.10
N VAL A 11 -5.07 -4.26 -3.98
CA VAL A 11 -5.59 -3.52 -2.81
C VAL A 11 -5.94 -2.08 -3.18
N LEU A 12 -5.02 -1.35 -3.83
CA LEU A 12 -5.26 0.05 -4.20
C LEU A 12 -6.23 0.21 -5.38
N THR A 13 -6.40 -0.81 -6.21
CA THR A 13 -7.45 -0.83 -7.24
C THR A 13 -8.83 -0.99 -6.59
N LYS A 14 -8.93 -1.86 -5.58
CA LYS A 14 -10.17 -2.10 -4.84
C LYS A 14 -10.53 -0.94 -3.91
N TYR A 15 -9.51 -0.30 -3.33
CA TYR A 15 -9.64 0.77 -2.35
C TYR A 15 -8.74 1.96 -2.73
N PRO A 16 -9.13 2.76 -3.74
CA PRO A 16 -8.30 3.85 -4.25
C PRO A 16 -8.00 4.94 -3.21
N TYR A 17 -8.89 5.14 -2.24
CA TYR A 17 -8.70 6.11 -1.14
C TYR A 17 -7.53 5.75 -0.22
N LEU A 18 -7.16 4.46 -0.09
CA LEU A 18 -6.00 4.04 0.70
C LEU A 18 -4.71 4.64 0.16
N LYS A 19 -4.66 4.91 -1.15
CA LYS A 19 -3.51 5.54 -1.80
C LYS A 19 -3.22 6.91 -1.23
N GLU A 20 -4.25 7.76 -1.10
CA GLU A 20 -4.11 9.09 -0.51
C GLU A 20 -3.75 9.01 0.98
N LYS A 21 -4.34 8.06 1.72
CA LYS A 21 -4.01 7.82 3.13
C LYS A 21 -2.55 7.41 3.33
N LEU A 22 -2.01 6.54 2.47
CA LEU A 22 -0.60 6.14 2.50
C LEU A 22 0.33 7.31 2.18
N ILE A 23 0.02 8.10 1.15
CA ILE A 23 0.81 9.28 0.77
C ILE A 23 0.82 10.32 1.89
N ASN A 24 -0.33 10.54 2.56
CA ASN A 24 -0.44 11.44 3.70
C ASN A 24 0.31 10.93 4.95
N ARG A 25 0.35 9.60 5.16
CA ARG A 25 1.10 8.99 6.25
C ARG A 25 2.61 9.17 6.07
N SER A 26 3.13 8.95 4.87
CA SER A 26 4.56 9.10 4.61
C SER A 26 4.85 9.43 3.15
N PRO A 27 5.74 10.40 2.89
CA PRO A 27 6.15 10.75 1.52
C PRO A 27 6.84 9.58 0.81
N LYS A 28 7.29 8.54 1.53
CA LYS A 28 7.86 7.33 0.94
C LYS A 28 6.88 6.58 0.03
N PHE A 29 5.58 6.74 0.26
CA PHE A 29 4.53 6.15 -0.58
C PHE A 29 4.21 6.98 -1.84
N GLN A 30 4.85 8.15 -2.04
CA GLN A 30 4.70 8.96 -3.26
C GLN A 30 5.00 8.17 -4.55
N ASN A 31 5.91 7.18 -4.49
CA ASN A 31 6.23 6.31 -5.61
C ASN A 31 5.01 5.50 -6.10
N LEU A 32 4.08 5.17 -5.20
CA LEU A 32 2.82 4.52 -5.57
C LEU A 32 1.90 5.48 -6.33
N ASN A 33 2.08 6.80 -6.20
CA ASN A 33 1.35 7.78 -6.98
C ASN A 33 1.75 7.77 -8.45
N ASN A 34 2.98 7.37 -8.77
CA ASN A 34 3.46 7.31 -10.14
C ASN A 34 2.76 6.18 -10.91
N PRO A 35 1.95 6.49 -11.95
CA PRO A 35 1.17 5.49 -12.69
C PRO A 35 2.06 4.49 -13.43
N ILE A 36 3.29 4.87 -13.79
CA ILE A 36 4.24 3.97 -14.45
C ILE A 36 4.70 2.90 -13.46
N ILE A 37 5.18 3.31 -12.29
CA ILE A 37 5.66 2.40 -11.23
C ILE A 37 4.52 1.49 -10.76
N PHE A 38 3.32 2.04 -10.57
CA PHE A 38 2.15 1.28 -10.16
C PHE A 38 1.76 0.18 -11.16
N ARG A 39 1.81 0.48 -12.47
CA ARG A 39 1.43 -0.48 -13.52
C ARG A 39 2.47 -1.56 -13.77
N THR A 40 3.76 -1.27 -13.58
CA THR A 40 4.85 -2.22 -13.82
C THR A 40 5.22 -3.00 -12.57
N VAL A 41 5.59 -2.31 -11.49
CA VAL A 41 6.07 -2.92 -10.25
C VAL A 41 4.91 -3.26 -9.31
N GLY A 42 3.92 -2.36 -9.18
CA GLY A 42 2.77 -2.57 -8.28
C GLY A 42 1.97 -3.85 -8.56
N ARG A 43 1.97 -4.32 -9.81
CA ARG A 43 1.28 -5.57 -10.23
C ARG A 43 1.87 -6.84 -9.63
N PHE A 44 3.14 -6.81 -9.27
CA PHE A 44 3.87 -7.95 -8.70
C PHE A 44 4.31 -7.68 -7.26
N ALA A 45 4.44 -6.42 -6.86
CA ALA A 45 4.81 -6.02 -5.52
C ALA A 45 3.73 -6.41 -4.51
N ARG A 46 4.14 -7.17 -3.50
CA ARG A 46 3.31 -7.47 -2.34
C ARG A 46 3.43 -6.34 -1.31
N ILE A 47 2.50 -6.29 -0.38
CA ILE A 47 2.53 -5.31 0.71
C ILE A 47 3.82 -5.45 1.52
N GLU A 48 4.33 -6.67 1.71
CA GLU A 48 5.64 -6.92 2.33
C GLU A 48 6.82 -6.28 1.58
N ASP A 49 6.78 -6.30 0.24
CA ASP A 49 7.83 -5.71 -0.59
C ASP A 49 7.78 -4.19 -0.52
N VAL A 50 6.57 -3.63 -0.48
CA VAL A 50 6.36 -2.19 -0.31
C VAL A 50 6.88 -1.75 1.05
N ALA A 51 6.53 -2.44 2.14
CA ALA A 51 7.03 -2.14 3.48
C ALA A 51 8.57 -2.19 3.54
N LYS A 52 9.18 -3.24 2.98
CA LYS A 52 10.64 -3.37 2.87
C LYS A 52 11.25 -2.23 2.05
N ASN A 53 10.65 -1.86 0.92
CA ASN A 53 11.16 -0.81 0.04
C ASN A 53 11.06 0.59 0.65
N THR A 54 9.99 0.86 1.41
CA THR A 54 9.83 2.12 2.14
C THR A 54 10.56 2.12 3.49
N GLY A 55 11.08 0.96 3.93
CA GLY A 55 11.66 0.81 5.26
C GLY A 55 10.62 1.05 6.37
N GLU A 56 9.36 0.79 6.09
CA GLU A 56 8.27 0.75 7.07
C GLU A 56 8.16 -0.64 7.68
N ASN A 57 7.65 -0.72 8.91
CA ASN A 57 7.31 -1.99 9.50
C ASN A 57 6.08 -2.60 8.82
N LEU A 58 6.16 -3.89 8.46
CA LEU A 58 5.05 -4.59 7.79
C LEU A 58 3.80 -4.67 8.66
N ASP A 59 3.94 -4.98 9.94
CA ASP A 59 2.82 -5.05 10.88
C ASP A 59 2.13 -3.68 11.03
N GLU A 60 2.90 -2.59 11.14
CA GLU A 60 2.33 -1.24 11.21
C GLU A 60 1.64 -0.81 9.90
N LEU A 61 2.15 -1.26 8.75
CA LEU A 61 1.50 -1.01 7.46
C LEU A 61 0.19 -1.79 7.34
N LEU A 62 0.21 -3.07 7.71
CA LEU A 62 -0.97 -3.93 7.69
C LEU A 62 -2.04 -3.46 8.66
N GLN A 63 -1.65 -3.08 9.89
CA GLN A 63 -2.57 -2.53 10.87
C GLN A 63 -3.27 -1.30 10.31
N PHE A 64 -2.51 -0.31 9.83
CA PHE A 64 -3.06 0.90 9.25
C PHE A 64 -4.02 0.62 8.09
N LEU A 65 -3.65 -0.26 7.16
CA LEU A 65 -4.51 -0.62 6.04
C LEU A 65 -5.82 -1.27 6.51
N ASN A 66 -5.76 -2.16 7.49
CA ASN A 66 -6.94 -2.82 8.04
C ASN A 66 -7.81 -1.89 8.89
N GLU A 67 -7.22 -0.93 9.61
CA GLU A 67 -7.96 0.12 10.34
C GLU A 67 -8.75 0.99 9.36
N GLN A 68 -8.12 1.44 8.28
CA GLN A 68 -8.81 2.22 7.25
C GLN A 68 -9.95 1.46 6.56
N LEU A 69 -9.92 0.11 6.55
CA LEU A 69 -11.03 -0.72 6.07
C LEU A 69 -12.19 -0.83 7.07
N THR A 70 -11.92 -0.63 8.36
CA THR A 70 -12.90 -0.78 9.45
C THR A 70 -13.56 0.55 9.81
N GLU A 71 -12.90 1.68 9.55
CA GLU A 71 -13.45 3.03 9.68
C GLU A 71 -14.44 3.41 8.55
N GLN A 72 -15.03 2.43 7.85
CA GLN A 72 -16.01 2.58 6.76
C GLN A 72 -17.32 1.88 7.10
#